data_AF-A0A966M3U8-F1
#
_entry.id   AF-A0A966M3U8-F1
#
_cell.length_a   1.000
_cell.length_b   1.000
_cell.length_c   1.000
_cell.angle_alpha   90.00
_cell.angle_beta   90.00
_cell.angle_gamma   90.00
#
_symmetry.space_group_name_H-M   'P 1'
#
loop_
_entity.id
_entity.type
_entity.pdbx_description
1 polymer ?
#
loop_
_entity_poly.entity_id
_entity_poly.type
_entity_poly.pdbx_seq_one_letter_code
_entity_poly.pdbx_strand_id
1 'polypeptide(L)' 'AAIAQMIDGDEAVVVFTAGVMVDAVPFAADARDRLNAGARLLIVADSRNVLPTQQRLAAMLSQPATFVSA' A
#
# COMPACT_ATOMS: atom_id res chain seq x y z
N ALA A 1 -1.81 8.02 5.46
CA ALA A 1 -2.74 7.17 4.69
C ALA A 1 -3.98 7.98 4.36
N ALA A 2 -4.56 7.78 3.19
CA ALA A 2 -5.80 8.44 2.77
C ALA A 2 -6.71 7.42 2.06
N ILE A 3 -8.01 7.71 2.03
CA ILE A 3 -8.98 6.98 1.20
C ILE A 3 -9.07 7.72 -0.14
N ALA A 4 -9.03 6.97 -1.24
CA ALA A 4 -9.20 7.46 -2.60
C ALA A 4 -10.31 6.66 -3.29
N GLN A 5 -11.03 7.31 -4.19
CA GLN A 5 -11.96 6.65 -5.09
C GLN A 5 -11.27 6.44 -6.44
N MET A 6 -11.26 5.19 -6.90
CA MET A 6 -10.73 4.79 -8.19
C MET A 6 -11.75 5.11 -9.30
N ILE A 7 -11.27 5.20 -10.55
CA ILE A 7 -12.10 5.56 -11.72
C ILE A 7 -13.17 4.48 -12.01
N ASP A 8 -12.89 3.24 -11.67
CA ASP A 8 -13.81 2.10 -11.76
C ASP A 8 -14.86 2.08 -10.62
N GLY A 9 -14.78 3.01 -9.67
CA GLY A 9 -15.69 3.14 -8.54
C GLY A 9 -15.20 2.47 -7.26
N ASP A 10 -14.12 1.68 -7.31
CA ASP A 10 -13.56 1.01 -6.14
C ASP A 10 -12.91 2.00 -5.17
N GLU A 11 -12.94 1.71 -3.87
CA GLU A 11 -12.16 2.47 -2.90
C GLU A 11 -10.74 1.89 -2.78
N ALA A 12 -9.78 2.79 -2.59
CA ALA A 12 -8.39 2.46 -2.32
C ALA A 12 -7.89 3.19 -1.08
N VAL A 13 -7.16 2.49 -0.22
CA VAL A 13 -6.33 3.11 0.80
C VAL A 13 -4.95 3.32 0.22
N VAL A 14 -4.48 4.57 0.27
CA VAL A 14 -3.21 5.00 -0.30
C VAL A 14 -2.26 5.43 0.80
N VAL A 15 -1.04 4.87 0.80
CA VAL A 15 0.02 5.20 1.74
C VAL A 15 1.22 5.74 0.97
N PHE A 16 1.64 6.96 1.27
CA PHE A 16 2.84 7.58 0.71
C PHE A 16 4.03 7.31 1.61
N THR A 17 5.13 6.90 1.01
CA THR A 17 6.39 6.63 1.70
C THR A 17 7.45 7.62 1.26
N ALA A 18 8.30 8.05 2.19
CA ALA A 18 9.45 8.91 1.92
C ALA A 18 10.72 8.15 2.29
N GLY A 19 11.57 7.87 1.31
CA GLY A 19 12.77 7.05 1.49
C GLY A 19 12.48 5.56 1.64
N VAL A 20 13.48 4.81 2.13
CA VAL A 20 13.35 3.37 2.43
C VAL A 20 12.71 3.21 3.80
N MET A 21 11.50 2.66 3.83
CA MET A 21 10.71 2.48 5.05
C MET A 21 10.43 0.99 5.28
N VAL A 22 11.20 0.35 6.16
CA VAL A 22 11.20 -1.12 6.34
C VAL A 22 9.82 -1.67 6.72
N ASP A 23 9.01 -0.89 7.41
CA ASP A 23 7.68 -1.21 7.91
C ASP A 23 6.53 -0.70 7.02
N ALA A 24 6.81 -0.22 5.81
CA ALA A 24 5.78 0.32 4.91
C ALA A 24 4.59 -0.64 4.67
N VAL A 25 4.88 -1.94 4.50
CA VAL A 25 3.83 -2.95 4.25
C VAL A 25 2.94 -3.20 5.48
N PRO A 26 3.48 -3.54 6.68
CA PRO A 26 2.64 -3.73 7.86
C PRO A 26 1.89 -2.45 8.25
N PHE A 27 2.52 -1.28 8.13
CA PHE A 27 1.84 0.00 8.36
C PHE A 27 0.68 0.20 7.38
N ALA A 28 0.87 -0.09 6.10
CA ALA A 28 -0.17 0.08 5.09
C ALA A 28 -1.32 -0.91 5.26
N ALA A 29 -1.02 -2.15 5.64
CA ALA A 29 -2.04 -3.16 5.95
C ALA A 29 -2.91 -2.72 7.14
N ASP A 30 -2.28 -2.28 8.24
CA ASP A 30 -2.99 -1.75 9.41
C ASP A 30 -3.82 -0.51 9.06
N ALA A 31 -3.28 0.39 8.23
CA ALA A 31 -4.02 1.55 7.76
C ALA A 31 -5.25 1.17 6.93
N ARG A 32 -5.15 0.15 6.06
CA ARG A 32 -6.31 -0.38 5.33
C ARG A 32 -7.36 -0.91 6.29
N ASP A 33 -6.96 -1.77 7.22
CA ASP A 33 -7.90 -2.44 8.13
C ASP A 33 -8.66 -1.43 9.02
N ARG A 34 -8.02 -0.31 9.38
CA ARG A 34 -8.65 0.79 10.14
C ARG A 34 -9.55 1.71 9.29
N LEU A 35 -9.22 1.94 8.03
CA LEU A 35 -9.95 2.88 7.17
C LEU A 35 -11.07 2.21 6.37
N ASN A 36 -10.73 1.12 5.66
CA ASN A 36 -11.65 0.25 4.94
C ASN A 36 -10.95 -1.09 4.64
N ALA A 37 -11.30 -2.13 5.39
CA ALA A 37 -10.70 -3.47 5.27
C ALA A 37 -10.95 -4.17 3.91
N GLY A 38 -11.94 -3.70 3.13
CA GLY A 38 -12.24 -4.21 1.78
C GLY A 38 -11.64 -3.38 0.65
N ALA A 39 -11.01 -2.25 0.96
CA ALA A 39 -10.43 -1.38 -0.06
C ALA A 39 -9.14 -1.94 -0.65
N ARG A 40 -8.85 -1.59 -1.90
CA ARG A 40 -7.55 -1.85 -2.52
C ARG A 40 -6.44 -1.14 -1.73
N LEU A 41 -5.25 -1.72 -1.66
CA LEU A 41 -4.12 -1.12 -0.96
C LEU A 41 -3.02 -0.69 -1.93
N LEU A 42 -2.77 0.62 -2.00
CA LEU A 42 -1.72 1.23 -2.82
C LEU A 42 -0.63 1.82 -1.92
N ILE A 43 0.61 1.39 -2.13
CA ILE A 43 1.78 1.95 -1.45
C ILE A 43 2.57 2.76 -2.49
N VAL A 44 2.53 4.07 -2.34
CA VAL A 44 3.23 5.02 -3.22
C VAL A 44 4.65 5.19 -2.70
N ALA A 45 5.63 4.88 -3.54
CA ALA A 45 7.05 4.97 -3.21
C ALA A 45 7.85 5.32 -4.46
N ASP A 46 8.99 5.99 -4.32
CA ASP A 46 9.99 5.98 -5.39
C ASP A 46 10.46 4.53 -5.61
N SER A 47 10.45 4.07 -6.85
CA SER A 47 10.80 2.70 -7.23
C SER A 47 12.16 2.25 -6.67
N ARG A 48 13.12 3.18 -6.54
CA ARG A 48 14.46 2.88 -6.00
C ARG A 48 14.45 2.58 -4.49
N ASN A 49 13.39 2.97 -3.78
CA ASN A 49 13.24 2.79 -2.35
C ASN A 49 12.41 1.54 -1.99
N VAL A 50 11.89 0.81 -2.99
CA VAL A 50 11.11 -0.41 -2.79
C VAL A 50 12.04 -1.62 -2.76
N LEU A 51 12.10 -2.31 -1.62
CA LEU A 51 12.92 -3.49 -1.45
C LEU A 51 12.19 -4.74 -1.98
N PRO A 52 12.93 -5.72 -2.56
CA PRO A 52 12.32 -6.99 -3.00
C PRO A 52 11.58 -7.72 -1.87
N THR A 53 12.05 -7.61 -0.63
CA THR A 53 11.39 -8.19 0.54
C THR A 53 10.03 -7.55 0.80
N GLN A 54 9.88 -6.25 0.58
CA GLN A 54 8.59 -5.56 0.74
C GLN A 54 7.60 -5.99 -0.34
N GLN A 55 8.05 -6.18 -1.58
CA GLN A 55 7.20 -6.72 -2.65
C GLN A 55 6.67 -8.12 -2.29
N ARG A 56 7.55 -8.98 -1.74
CA ARG A 56 7.15 -10.30 -1.24
C ARG A 56 6.13 -10.21 -0.11
N LEU A 57 6.38 -9.36 0.88
CA LEU A 57 5.44 -9.14 2.00
C LEU A 57 4.09 -8.61 1.51
N ALA A 58 4.08 -7.65 0.58
CA ALA A 58 2.86 -7.11 -0.01
C ALA A 58 2.02 -8.17 -0.73
N ALA A 59 2.67 -9.11 -1.42
CA ALA A 59 2.01 -10.23 -2.08
C ALA A 59 1.50 -11.31 -1.11
N MET A 60 2.05 -11.38 0.11
CA MET A 60 1.66 -12.36 1.14
C MET A 60 0.46 -11.91 1.99
N LEU A 61 0.02 -10.66 1.88
CA LEU A 61 -1.19 -10.19 2.56
C LEU A 61 -2.41 -10.96 2.04
N SER A 62 -3.39 -11.24 2.92
CA SER A 62 -4.64 -11.91 2.53
C SER A 62 -5.35 -11.22 1.36
N GLN A 63 -5.24 -9.89 1.31
CA GLN A 63 -5.53 -9.07 0.13
C GLN A 63 -4.24 -8.34 -0.27
N PRO A 64 -3.62 -8.69 -1.42
CA PRO A 64 -2.33 -8.14 -1.82
C PRO A 64 -2.31 -6.62 -1.93
N ALA A 65 -1.18 -6.01 -1.55
CA ALA A 65 -0.92 -4.59 -1.79
C ALA A 65 -0.13 -4.37 -3.08
N THR A 66 -0.34 -3.23 -3.73
CA THR A 66 0.40 -2.84 -4.94
C THR A 66 1.31 -1.67 -4.65
N PHE A 67 2.60 -1.80 -5.00
CA PHE A 67 3.51 -0.66 -5.05
C PHE A 67 3.29 0.11 -6.35
N VAL A 68 3.16 1.44 -6.23
CA VAL A 68 3.05 2.35 -7.37
C VAL A 68 4.14 3.42 -7.26
N SER A 69 4.74 3.79 -8.39
CA SER A 69 5.73 4.87 -8.38
C SER A 69 5.04 6.22 -8.23
N ALA A 70 5.56 7.05 -7.34
CA ALA A 70 5.34 8.50 -7.41
C ALA A 70 6.06 9.11 -8.62
#